data_AF-A0A8T3WDF2-F1
#
_entry.id   AF-A0A8T3WDF2-F1
#
_cell.length_a   1.000
_cell.length_b   1.000
_cell.length_c   1.000
_cell.angle_alpha   90.00
_cell.angle_beta   90.00
_cell.angle_gamma   90.00
#
_symmetry.space_group_name_H-M   'P 1'
#
loop_
_entity.id
_entity.type
_entity.pdbx_description
1 polymer ?
#
loop_
_entity_poly.entity_id
_entity_poly.type
_entity_poly.pdbx_seq_one_letter_code
_entity_poly.pdbx_strand_id
1 'polypeptide(L)'
;MNRVNSDKGSRMWEVWWLAPSVRATGKTKGGKNVVVYAHENNYFSNPANVKDAVDNKKLVNGAGPMPQDQFYSLLEREGNGRVFVVDYDKLKRSSSGVISVDYALDHPQTIPFLGGKDIAERYLAKHRKVYGNKIGVWHTDDLKDEPMARMRYLGYGVNGGLDGGLYGGSRLLGVAPEALGVARNLEAKL
;
A
#
# COMPACT_ATOMS: atom_id res chain seq x y z
N MET A 1 0.91 -14.60 9.60
CA MET A 1 -0.26 -15.02 8.80
C MET A 1 -0.55 -13.92 7.78
N ASN A 2 -0.61 -14.22 6.48
CA ASN A 2 -0.93 -13.24 5.42
C ASN A 2 -2.28 -13.61 4.77
N ARG A 3 -2.94 -12.63 4.15
CA ARG A 3 -4.31 -12.78 3.62
C ARG A 3 -4.43 -13.87 2.55
N VAL A 4 -3.41 -14.02 1.69
CA VAL A 4 -3.37 -15.04 0.63
C VAL A 4 -3.45 -16.46 1.19
N ASN A 5 -2.80 -16.71 2.32
CA ASN A 5 -2.74 -18.02 2.98
C ASN A 5 -3.91 -18.29 3.93
N SER A 6 -4.86 -17.35 4.08
CA SER A 6 -6.02 -17.51 4.95
C SER A 6 -7.23 -18.08 4.22
N ASP A 7 -8.11 -18.75 4.97
CA ASP A 7 -9.39 -19.25 4.46
C ASP A 7 -10.38 -18.13 4.13
N LYS A 8 -11.37 -18.43 3.28
CA LYS A 8 -12.36 -17.45 2.81
C LYS A 8 -13.15 -16.79 3.95
N GLY A 9 -13.49 -17.55 4.99
CA GLY A 9 -14.19 -17.05 6.20
C GLY A 9 -13.24 -16.57 7.30
N SER A 10 -11.96 -16.38 7.00
CA SER A 10 -11.03 -15.80 7.97
C SER A 10 -11.29 -14.31 8.13
N ARG A 11 -11.14 -13.80 9.35
CA ARG A 11 -11.12 -12.35 9.63
C ARG A 11 -10.16 -11.58 8.73
N MET A 12 -9.11 -12.21 8.21
CA MET A 12 -8.19 -11.61 7.22
C MET A 12 -8.91 -11.13 5.94
N TRP A 13 -10.04 -11.75 5.59
CA TRP A 13 -10.90 -11.41 4.45
C TRP A 13 -12.24 -10.77 4.87
N GLU A 14 -12.54 -10.61 6.14
CA GLU A 14 -13.84 -10.02 6.54
C GLU A 14 -13.72 -8.55 6.89
N VAL A 15 -12.49 -8.07 7.12
CA VAL A 15 -12.24 -6.70 7.54
C VAL A 15 -11.12 -6.06 6.73
N TRP A 16 -11.10 -4.73 6.72
CA TRP A 16 -10.01 -3.96 6.13
C TRP A 16 -8.79 -3.92 7.06
N TRP A 17 -7.60 -3.78 6.48
CA TRP A 17 -6.33 -3.73 7.21
C TRP A 17 -5.49 -2.55 6.72
N LEU A 18 -4.84 -1.87 7.67
CA LEU A 18 -3.81 -0.89 7.38
C LEU A 18 -2.44 -1.59 7.38
N ALA A 19 -1.53 -1.15 6.51
CA ALA A 19 -0.12 -1.51 6.56
C ALA A 19 0.73 -0.27 6.89
N PRO A 20 1.88 -0.41 7.59
CA PRO A 20 2.85 0.68 7.80
C PRO A 20 3.59 1.11 6.52
N SER A 21 3.15 0.61 5.37
CA SER A 21 3.62 0.99 4.05
C SER A 21 2.93 2.25 3.55
N VAL A 22 3.63 3.00 2.71
CA VAL A 22 3.13 4.26 2.16
C VAL A 22 3.04 4.25 0.64
N ARG A 23 2.12 5.07 0.12
CA ARG A 23 2.17 5.65 -1.23
C ARG A 23 2.54 7.12 -1.07
N ALA A 24 3.64 7.56 -1.65
CA ALA A 24 4.09 8.95 -1.63
C ALA A 24 4.20 9.51 -3.04
N THR A 25 3.72 10.73 -3.26
CA THR A 25 3.78 11.43 -4.55
C THR A 25 4.66 12.66 -4.40
N GLY A 26 5.56 12.88 -5.35
CA GLY A 26 6.46 14.03 -5.31
C GLY A 26 7.33 14.14 -6.57
N LYS A 27 8.32 15.03 -6.52
CA LYS A 27 9.27 15.26 -7.61
C LYS A 27 10.62 14.64 -7.27
N THR A 28 11.25 14.01 -8.26
CA THR A 28 12.67 13.61 -8.18
C THR A 28 13.58 14.84 -8.14
N LYS A 29 14.87 14.65 -7.79
CA LYS A 29 15.88 15.72 -7.85
C LYS A 29 15.99 16.37 -9.25
N GLY A 30 15.68 15.62 -10.31
CA GLY A 30 15.64 16.11 -11.70
C GLY A 30 14.29 16.71 -12.13
N GLY A 31 13.35 16.92 -11.21
CA GLY A 31 12.05 17.54 -11.50
C GLY A 31 10.97 16.62 -12.06
N LYS A 32 11.27 15.34 -12.32
CA LYS A 32 10.26 14.35 -12.78
C LYS A 32 9.24 14.04 -11.68
N ASN A 33 7.96 14.09 -11.99
CA ASN A 33 6.87 13.68 -11.09
C ASN A 33 6.80 12.15 -10.99
N VAL A 34 6.73 11.62 -9.77
CA VAL A 34 6.69 10.16 -9.53
C VAL A 34 5.81 9.81 -8.33
N VAL A 35 5.39 8.55 -8.29
CA VAL A 35 4.66 7.94 -7.17
C VAL A 35 5.47 6.76 -6.65
N VAL A 36 5.76 6.77 -5.35
CA VAL A 36 6.57 5.77 -4.66
C VAL A 36 5.69 4.91 -3.79
N TYR A 37 5.79 3.59 -3.93
CA TYR A 37 5.19 2.63 -3.02
C TYR A 37 6.30 1.99 -2.20
N ALA A 38 6.29 2.22 -0.88
CA ALA A 38 7.34 1.75 0.02
C ALA A 38 6.80 0.78 1.06
N HIS A 39 7.36 -0.44 1.10
CA HIS A 39 7.03 -1.53 2.02
C HIS A 39 8.00 -1.65 3.19
N GLU A 40 8.58 -0.54 3.62
CA GLU A 40 9.60 -0.45 4.66
C GLU A 40 9.38 0.76 5.57
N ASN A 41 10.18 0.86 6.63
CA ASN A 41 10.12 1.98 7.57
C ASN A 41 10.35 3.31 6.84
N ASN A 42 9.43 4.24 7.06
CA ASN A 42 9.38 5.56 6.45
C ASN A 42 8.93 6.60 7.47
N TYR A 43 8.84 7.86 7.06
CA TYR A 43 8.44 8.98 7.93
C TYR A 43 7.13 8.73 8.70
N PHE A 44 6.11 8.14 8.05
CA PHE A 44 4.81 7.84 8.66
C PHE A 44 4.75 6.47 9.34
N SER A 45 5.86 5.71 9.38
CA SER A 45 5.97 4.56 10.28
C SER A 45 6.13 4.99 11.74
N ASN A 46 6.51 6.24 12.00
CA ASN A 46 6.51 6.82 13.35
C ASN A 46 5.11 7.40 13.68
N PRO A 47 4.39 6.85 14.68
CA PRO A 47 3.07 7.34 15.06
C PRO A 47 3.03 8.82 15.47
N ALA A 48 4.13 9.37 15.98
CA ALA A 48 4.21 10.79 16.33
C ALA A 48 4.05 11.69 15.10
N ASN A 49 4.59 11.28 13.96
CA ASN A 49 4.51 12.04 12.71
C ASN A 49 3.10 11.95 12.09
N VAL A 50 2.43 10.79 12.25
CA VAL A 50 1.02 10.64 11.86
C VAL A 50 0.14 11.54 12.76
N LYS A 51 0.35 11.48 14.07
CA LYS A 51 -0.38 12.30 15.05
C LYS A 51 -0.21 13.80 14.77
N ASP A 52 1.02 14.26 14.55
CA ASP A 52 1.29 15.64 14.17
C ASP A 52 0.53 16.05 12.90
N ALA A 53 0.57 15.21 11.85
CA ALA A 53 -0.14 15.52 10.60
C ALA A 53 -1.66 15.64 10.78
N VAL A 54 -2.25 14.79 11.64
CA VAL A 54 -3.68 14.77 11.95
C VAL A 54 -4.06 15.95 12.85
N ASP A 55 -3.43 16.08 14.02
CA ASP A 55 -3.80 17.04 15.05
C ASP A 55 -3.58 18.48 14.61
N ASN A 56 -2.50 18.72 13.86
CA ASN A 56 -2.17 20.03 13.32
C ASN A 56 -2.81 20.31 11.95
N LYS A 57 -3.81 19.50 11.55
CA LYS A 57 -4.62 19.69 10.33
C LYS A 57 -3.78 19.85 9.06
N LYS A 58 -2.66 19.14 8.97
CA LYS A 58 -1.74 19.19 7.80
C LYS A 58 -2.20 18.30 6.65
N LEU A 59 -3.28 17.53 6.84
CA LEU A 59 -3.77 16.60 5.82
C LEU A 59 -4.46 17.34 4.68
N VAL A 60 -4.07 17.01 3.45
CA VAL A 60 -4.76 17.43 2.21
C VAL A 60 -5.44 16.20 1.62
N ASN A 61 -6.77 16.17 1.66
CA ASN A 61 -7.59 15.03 1.21
C ASN A 61 -7.16 13.68 1.81
N GLY A 62 -6.59 13.68 3.02
CA GLY A 62 -6.10 12.47 3.68
C GLY A 62 -4.66 12.06 3.37
N ALA A 63 -3.92 12.82 2.56
CA ALA A 63 -2.46 12.71 2.45
C ALA A 63 -1.79 13.71 3.40
N GLY A 64 -0.67 13.32 4.01
CA GLY A 64 0.11 14.16 4.89
C GLY A 64 1.44 14.55 4.23
N PRO A 65 1.98 15.73 4.54
CA PRO A 65 3.25 16.17 4.00
C PRO A 65 4.39 15.27 4.51
N MET A 66 5.24 14.83 3.58
CA MET A 66 6.45 14.08 3.86
C MET A 66 7.66 14.98 3.62
N PRO A 67 8.60 15.08 4.57
CA PRO A 67 9.83 15.84 4.35
C PRO A 67 10.57 15.39 3.08
N GLN A 68 11.10 16.36 2.35
CA GLN A 68 11.70 16.13 1.02
C GLN A 68 12.90 15.17 1.07
N ASP A 69 13.71 15.25 2.11
CA ASP A 69 14.83 14.34 2.37
C ASP A 69 14.36 12.90 2.59
N GLN A 70 13.24 12.72 3.30
CA GLN A 70 12.64 11.40 3.51
C GLN A 70 12.10 10.83 2.20
N PHE A 71 11.47 11.67 1.36
CA PHE A 71 11.02 11.25 0.04
C PHE A 71 12.18 10.82 -0.86
N TYR A 72 13.27 11.61 -0.90
CA TYR A 72 14.47 11.26 -1.64
C TYR A 72 15.12 9.98 -1.12
N SER A 73 15.17 9.78 0.20
CA SER A 73 15.68 8.53 0.76
C SER A 73 14.88 7.31 0.33
N LEU A 74 13.58 7.43 0.03
CA LEU A 74 12.80 6.33 -0.54
C LEU A 74 13.19 6.07 -2.00
N LEU A 75 13.31 7.13 -2.81
CA LEU A 75 13.71 7.00 -4.22
C LEU A 75 15.07 6.31 -4.39
N GLU A 76 16.03 6.62 -3.52
CA GLU A 76 17.37 6.01 -3.56
C GLU A 76 17.37 4.51 -3.27
N ARG A 77 16.26 3.96 -2.77
CA ARG A 77 16.08 2.54 -2.43
C ARG A 77 15.21 1.79 -3.45
N GLU A 78 14.81 2.43 -4.54
CA GLU A 78 14.09 1.78 -5.63
C GLU A 78 14.82 0.51 -6.09
N GLY A 79 14.06 -0.54 -6.38
CA GLY A 79 14.61 -1.80 -6.90
C GLY A 79 15.13 -2.77 -5.85
N ASN A 80 15.11 -2.39 -4.56
CA ASN A 80 15.47 -3.30 -3.45
C ASN A 80 14.42 -4.41 -3.15
N GLY A 81 13.38 -4.52 -3.99
CA GLY A 81 12.24 -5.44 -3.79
C GLY A 81 11.20 -4.98 -2.76
N ARG A 82 11.37 -3.81 -2.15
CA ARG A 82 10.47 -3.20 -1.15
C ARG A 82 10.01 -1.79 -1.53
N VAL A 83 10.77 -1.08 -2.35
CA VAL A 83 10.41 0.24 -2.87
C VAL A 83 10.24 0.18 -4.38
N PHE A 84 9.10 0.69 -4.84
CA PHE A 84 8.69 0.68 -6.23
C PHE A 84 8.34 2.11 -6.65
N VAL A 85 8.88 2.56 -7.79
CA VAL A 85 8.56 3.89 -8.34
C VAL A 85 7.71 3.71 -9.60
N VAL A 86 6.66 4.52 -9.67
CA VAL A 86 5.72 4.57 -10.79
C VAL A 86 5.76 5.98 -11.36
N ASP A 87 5.73 6.05 -12.69
CA ASP A 87 5.53 7.31 -13.38
C ASP A 87 4.18 7.93 -13.00
N TYR A 88 4.21 9.18 -12.51
CA TYR A 88 3.01 9.84 -12.00
C TYR A 88 1.93 9.97 -13.08
N ASP A 89 2.31 10.35 -14.31
CA ASP A 89 1.34 10.54 -15.38
C ASP A 89 0.71 9.23 -15.84
N LYS A 90 1.47 8.12 -15.77
CA LYS A 90 0.94 6.77 -15.98
C LYS A 90 -0.13 6.41 -14.96
N LEU A 91 0.09 6.68 -13.66
CA LEU A 91 -0.92 6.42 -12.63
C LEU A 91 -2.11 7.38 -12.77
N LYS A 92 -1.87 8.67 -13.02
CA LYS A 92 -2.92 9.68 -13.15
C LYS A 92 -3.92 9.36 -14.26
N ARG A 93 -3.44 8.80 -15.38
CA ARG A 93 -4.29 8.39 -16.51
C ARG A 93 -4.98 7.06 -16.31
N SER A 94 -4.60 6.25 -15.32
CA SER A 94 -5.24 4.97 -15.05
C SER A 94 -6.55 5.16 -14.28
N SER A 95 -7.45 4.18 -14.36
CA SER A 95 -8.71 4.22 -13.63
C SER A 95 -8.48 4.25 -12.11
N SER A 96 -9.34 4.98 -11.39
CA SER A 96 -9.43 4.92 -9.93
C SER A 96 -10.86 4.48 -9.59
N GLY A 97 -11.00 3.27 -9.06
CA GLY A 97 -12.32 2.67 -8.82
C GLY A 97 -12.33 1.15 -8.92
N VAL A 98 -13.54 0.60 -9.09
CA VAL A 98 -13.73 -0.85 -9.22
C VAL A 98 -13.45 -1.28 -10.66
N ILE A 99 -12.53 -2.23 -10.82
CA ILE A 99 -12.12 -2.81 -12.11
C ILE A 99 -12.29 -4.33 -12.12
N SER A 100 -12.22 -4.95 -13.31
CA SER A 100 -12.11 -6.40 -13.41
C SER A 100 -10.77 -6.88 -12.86
N VAL A 101 -10.78 -8.02 -12.15
CA VAL A 101 -9.54 -8.69 -11.72
C VAL A 101 -8.67 -9.07 -12.93
N ASP A 102 -9.27 -9.32 -14.10
CA ASP A 102 -8.53 -9.62 -15.33
C ASP A 102 -7.61 -8.47 -15.78
N TYR A 103 -7.98 -7.22 -15.50
CA TYR A 103 -7.19 -6.03 -15.83
C TYR A 103 -6.37 -5.51 -14.63
N ALA A 104 -6.54 -6.11 -13.46
CA ALA A 104 -5.96 -5.57 -12.24
C ALA A 104 -4.43 -5.71 -12.22
N LEU A 105 -3.87 -6.78 -12.78
CA LEU A 105 -2.41 -6.97 -12.76
C LEU A 105 -1.67 -5.91 -13.60
N ASP A 106 -2.27 -5.47 -14.71
CA ASP A 106 -1.71 -4.46 -15.61
C ASP A 106 -1.86 -3.03 -15.09
N HIS A 107 -2.72 -2.83 -14.09
CA HIS A 107 -2.93 -1.52 -13.49
C HIS A 107 -1.64 -1.05 -12.78
N PRO A 108 -1.17 0.20 -13.03
CA PRO A 108 0.15 0.68 -12.57
C PRO A 108 0.33 0.65 -11.05
N GLN A 109 -0.76 0.72 -10.28
CA GLN A 109 -0.74 0.60 -8.82
C GLN A 109 -0.53 -0.84 -8.32
N THR A 110 -1.03 -1.87 -9.01
CA THR A 110 -1.29 -3.17 -8.37
C THR A 110 -0.03 -3.89 -7.92
N ILE A 111 0.96 -4.03 -8.81
CA ILE A 111 2.23 -4.70 -8.49
C ILE A 111 3.01 -3.92 -7.42
N PRO A 112 3.22 -2.59 -7.56
CA PRO A 112 3.83 -1.76 -6.51
C PRO A 112 3.07 -1.75 -5.18
N PHE A 113 1.74 -1.85 -5.21
CA PHE A 113 0.93 -1.84 -3.99
C PHE A 113 1.07 -3.15 -3.22
N LEU A 114 1.09 -4.28 -3.92
CA LEU A 114 1.14 -5.62 -3.33
C LEU A 114 2.58 -6.10 -3.05
N GLY A 115 3.58 -5.36 -3.51
CA GLY A 115 4.99 -5.59 -3.18
C GLY A 115 5.66 -6.60 -4.09
N GLY A 116 5.30 -6.61 -5.37
CA GLY A 116 5.91 -7.46 -6.38
C GLY A 116 4.91 -8.35 -7.12
N LYS A 117 5.32 -8.80 -8.31
CA LYS A 117 4.45 -9.49 -9.27
C LYS A 117 3.92 -10.81 -8.70
N ASP A 118 4.78 -11.65 -8.13
CA ASP A 118 4.40 -12.96 -7.60
C ASP A 118 3.39 -12.87 -6.45
N ILE A 119 3.48 -11.83 -5.61
CA ILE A 119 2.50 -11.60 -4.55
C ILE A 119 1.20 -11.08 -5.16
N ALA A 120 1.29 -10.17 -6.13
CA ALA A 120 0.12 -9.61 -6.80
C ALA A 120 -0.71 -10.68 -7.50
N GLU A 121 -0.10 -11.57 -8.27
CA GLU A 121 -0.78 -12.66 -8.97
C GLU A 121 -1.48 -13.61 -8.00
N ARG A 122 -0.79 -14.04 -6.93
CA ARG A 122 -1.38 -14.91 -5.90
C ARG A 122 -2.52 -14.22 -5.16
N TYR A 123 -2.39 -12.93 -4.86
CA TYR A 123 -3.44 -12.15 -4.23
C TYR A 123 -4.66 -12.03 -5.12
N LEU A 124 -4.51 -11.67 -6.40
CA LEU A 124 -5.62 -11.54 -7.34
C LEU A 124 -6.33 -12.88 -7.59
N ALA A 125 -5.57 -13.97 -7.70
CA ALA A 125 -6.15 -15.31 -7.81
C ALA A 125 -6.98 -15.69 -6.57
N LYS A 126 -6.49 -15.36 -5.38
CA LYS A 126 -7.22 -15.60 -4.12
C LYS A 126 -8.41 -14.65 -3.96
N HIS A 127 -8.26 -13.38 -4.30
CA HIS A 127 -9.34 -12.38 -4.31
C HIS A 127 -10.50 -12.85 -5.19
N ARG A 128 -10.21 -13.36 -6.39
CA ARG A 128 -11.23 -13.94 -7.28
C ARG A 128 -12.04 -15.05 -6.62
N LYS A 129 -11.40 -15.94 -5.86
CA LYS A 129 -12.06 -17.03 -5.13
C LYS A 129 -12.91 -16.53 -3.95
N VAL A 130 -12.48 -15.44 -3.32
CA VAL A 130 -13.10 -14.92 -2.09
C VAL A 130 -14.23 -13.93 -2.38
N TYR A 131 -14.02 -12.97 -3.28
CA TYR A 131 -14.95 -11.88 -3.59
C TYR A 131 -15.43 -11.83 -5.05
N GLY A 132 -14.91 -12.67 -5.94
CA GLY A 132 -15.29 -12.68 -7.35
C GLY A 132 -14.44 -11.77 -8.24
N ASN A 133 -14.92 -11.48 -9.45
CA ASN A 133 -14.08 -10.92 -10.53
C ASN A 133 -13.94 -9.39 -10.52
N LYS A 134 -14.29 -8.71 -9.44
CA LYS A 134 -14.17 -7.25 -9.31
C LYS A 134 -13.31 -6.89 -8.11
N ILE A 135 -12.51 -5.85 -8.24
CA ILE A 135 -11.62 -5.33 -7.19
C ILE A 135 -11.57 -3.81 -7.24
N GLY A 136 -11.58 -3.17 -6.06
CA GLY A 136 -11.30 -1.74 -5.95
C GLY A 136 -9.81 -1.44 -6.08
N VAL A 137 -9.43 -0.54 -6.97
CA VAL A 137 -8.08 0.02 -7.07
C VAL A 137 -8.21 1.54 -7.02
N TRP A 138 -7.99 2.11 -5.84
CA TRP A 138 -8.28 3.49 -5.52
C TRP A 138 -6.99 4.31 -5.41
N HIS A 139 -6.95 5.43 -6.11
CA HIS A 139 -5.89 6.42 -6.01
C HIS A 139 -6.38 7.85 -6.20
N THR A 140 -5.57 8.80 -5.77
CA THR A 140 -5.85 10.24 -5.75
C THR A 140 -4.69 11.02 -6.33
N ASP A 141 -4.97 12.22 -6.83
CA ASP A 141 -3.94 13.15 -7.26
C ASP A 141 -3.36 13.90 -6.06
N ASP A 142 -2.21 13.39 -5.57
CA ASP A 142 -1.51 13.97 -4.43
C ASP A 142 -0.28 14.80 -4.85
N LEU A 143 -0.12 15.15 -6.14
CA LEU A 143 1.01 15.98 -6.57
C LEU A 143 0.81 17.44 -6.08
N LYS A 144 1.76 17.91 -5.27
CA LYS A 144 1.82 19.26 -4.68
C LYS A 144 3.25 19.79 -4.74
N ASP A 145 3.47 20.96 -4.14
CA ASP A 145 4.80 21.57 -4.05
C ASP A 145 5.74 20.75 -3.14
N GLU A 146 5.21 20.26 -2.02
CA GLU A 146 5.89 19.31 -1.15
C GLU A 146 5.43 17.86 -1.43
N PRO A 147 6.28 16.84 -1.14
CA PRO A 147 5.86 15.45 -1.27
C PRO A 147 4.72 15.12 -0.31
N MET A 148 3.70 14.43 -0.82
CA MET A 148 2.52 14.04 -0.05
C MET A 148 2.44 12.53 0.04
N ALA A 149 2.17 11.97 1.22
CA ALA A 149 2.08 10.53 1.39
C ALA A 149 0.84 10.08 2.17
N ARG A 150 0.45 8.84 1.90
CA ARG A 150 -0.68 8.13 2.51
C ARG A 150 -0.22 6.76 2.99
N MET A 151 -0.69 6.33 4.15
CA MET A 151 -0.56 4.91 4.51
C MET A 151 -1.55 4.07 3.71
N ARG A 152 -1.21 2.80 3.47
CA ARG A 152 -1.99 1.94 2.57
C ARG A 152 -2.99 1.07 3.31
N TYR A 153 -4.20 0.99 2.77
CA TYR A 153 -5.28 0.13 3.25
C TYR A 153 -5.59 -0.97 2.26
N LEU A 154 -5.77 -2.18 2.78
CA LEU A 154 -6.34 -3.29 2.05
C LEU A 154 -7.79 -3.47 2.48
N GLY A 155 -8.72 -3.04 1.64
CA GLY A 155 -10.17 -3.09 1.87
C GLY A 155 -10.73 -4.51 1.96
N TYR A 156 -12.02 -4.64 2.27
CA TYR A 156 -12.75 -5.90 2.29
C TYR A 156 -13.95 -5.85 1.34
N GLY A 157 -14.41 -7.03 0.90
CA GLY A 157 -15.51 -7.15 -0.06
C GLY A 157 -15.12 -6.79 -1.50
N VAL A 158 -16.12 -6.76 -2.37
CA VAL A 158 -15.95 -6.60 -3.84
C VAL A 158 -15.48 -5.19 -4.23
N ASN A 159 -15.95 -4.18 -3.49
CA ASN A 159 -15.62 -2.77 -3.74
C ASN A 159 -14.43 -2.29 -2.90
N GLY A 160 -14.02 -3.08 -1.89
CA GLY A 160 -12.78 -2.89 -1.17
C GLY A 160 -11.60 -3.49 -1.95
N GLY A 161 -10.42 -2.92 -1.79
CA GLY A 161 -9.24 -3.42 -2.47
C GLY A 161 -8.02 -2.60 -2.10
N LEU A 162 -7.32 -2.05 -3.09
CA LEU A 162 -6.05 -1.35 -2.90
C LEU A 162 -6.33 0.14 -2.72
N ASP A 163 -6.15 0.69 -1.51
CA ASP A 163 -6.50 2.07 -1.16
C ASP A 163 -5.44 2.73 -0.24
N GLY A 164 -5.55 4.04 0.02
CA GLY A 164 -4.65 4.78 0.91
C GLY A 164 -5.22 6.05 1.54
N GLY A 165 -4.81 6.32 2.78
CA GLY A 165 -5.11 7.54 3.54
C GLY A 165 -4.35 7.61 4.88
N LEU A 166 -4.46 8.74 5.58
CA LEU A 166 -3.94 8.95 6.94
C LEU A 166 -5.04 9.29 7.96
N TYR A 167 -6.31 9.23 7.58
CA TYR A 167 -7.44 9.62 8.44
C TYR A 167 -8.32 8.42 8.81
N GLY A 168 -8.99 8.51 9.97
CA GLY A 168 -10.00 7.57 10.43
C GLY A 168 -9.49 6.41 11.29
N GLY A 169 -10.38 5.47 11.61
CA GLY A 169 -10.02 4.25 12.35
C GLY A 169 -8.91 3.49 11.63
N SER A 170 -7.99 2.88 12.40
CA SER A 170 -6.88 2.08 11.88
C SER A 170 -6.88 0.66 12.44
N ARG A 171 -6.55 -0.34 11.62
CA ARG A 171 -6.43 -1.74 12.03
C ARG A 171 -5.11 -2.31 11.52
N LEU A 172 -4.11 -2.35 12.38
CA LEU A 172 -2.80 -2.92 12.11
C LEU A 172 -2.75 -4.37 12.58
N LEU A 173 -2.02 -5.22 11.85
CA LEU A 173 -1.72 -6.59 12.26
C LEU A 173 -0.30 -6.65 12.82
N GLY A 174 -0.17 -6.89 14.13
CA GLY A 174 1.12 -7.21 14.76
C GLY A 174 1.39 -8.71 14.75
N VAL A 175 2.63 -9.10 14.46
CA VAL A 175 3.10 -10.48 14.67
C VAL A 175 4.12 -10.42 15.80
N ALA A 176 3.87 -11.18 16.87
CA ALA A 176 4.81 -11.26 17.99
C ALA A 176 6.12 -11.92 17.52
N PRO A 177 7.30 -11.44 17.94
CA PRO A 177 8.60 -12.01 17.54
C PRO A 177 8.70 -13.51 17.82
N GLU A 178 8.07 -14.00 18.88
CA GLU A 178 8.06 -15.42 19.25
C GLU A 178 7.30 -16.28 18.23
N ALA A 179 6.31 -15.71 17.53
CA ALA A 179 5.54 -16.39 16.48
C ALA A 179 6.34 -16.56 15.16
N LEU A 180 7.36 -15.73 14.91
CA LEU A 180 8.26 -15.88 13.76
C LEU A 180 9.18 -17.11 13.90
N GLY A 181 9.59 -17.44 15.12
CA GLY A 181 10.38 -18.64 15.41
C GLY A 181 9.62 -19.94 15.14
N VAL A 182 8.32 -19.97 15.45
CA VAL A 182 7.44 -21.13 15.20
C VAL A 182 7.16 -21.31 13.70
N ALA A 183 6.97 -20.22 12.95
CA ALA A 183 6.72 -20.29 11.50
C ALA A 183 7.90 -20.86 10.70
N ARG A 184 9.14 -20.49 11.05
CA ARG A 184 10.35 -21.06 10.41
C ARG A 184 10.50 -22.57 10.65
N ASN A 185 10.06 -23.04 11.82
CA ASN A 185 10.11 -24.46 12.16
C ASN A 185 9.02 -25.30 11.48
N LEU A 186 7.97 -24.67 10.96
CA LEU A 186 6.91 -25.33 10.19
C LEU A 186 7.27 -25.45 8.70
N GLU A 187 7.94 -24.45 8.12
CA GLU A 187 8.44 -24.53 6.73
C GLU A 187 9.59 -25.53 6.57
N ALA A 188 10.39 -25.79 7.61
CA ALA A 188 11.46 -26.80 7.58
C ALA A 188 10.96 -28.26 7.68
N LYS A 189 9.64 -28.47 7.84
CA LYS A 189 9.02 -29.80 8.05
C LYS A 189 8.00 -30.17 6.97
N LEU A 190 7.87 -29.38 5.90
CA LEU A 190 7.06 -29.65 4.71
C LEU A 190 7.97 -29.73 3.49
#